data_AF-A0A0Q6AAI1-F1
#
_entry.id   AF-A0A0Q6AAI1-F1
#
_cell.length_a   1.000
_cell.length_b   1.000
_cell.length_c   1.000
_cell.angle_alpha   90.00
_cell.angle_beta   90.00
_cell.angle_gamma   90.00
#
_symmetry.space_group_name_H-M   'P 1'
#
loop_
_entity.id
_entity.type
_entity.pdbx_description
1 polymer ?
#
loop_
_entity_poly.entity_id
_entity_poly.type
_entity_poly.pdbx_seq_one_letter_code
_entity_poly.pdbx_strand_id
1 'polypeptide(L)'
;MMKLFATAVLFFTTLMNAQVLYDYPQNQDFYEGGKSSFFTDLVFAAQKSGLKACDKTEALFMRFVIYPDKSLKYVADDDKVAVENNKCLKQKVLSLVKTLDKFKPAEVDKQKVPAIFYTVFTDDMLVKGSVIREDFAMPVYIHKEKEAGIEKFRENFAKCFDNVGFRPVGGDYSFRLNFDVNANGEVGFFYIDNMSNSADFNKMVIKCAANTKKSYWKAGTYKGVKVKQLFRMPLKFTAINH
;
A
#
# COMPACT_ATOMS: atom_id res chain seq x y z
N MET A 1 -44.69 -42.53 -27.85
CA MET A 1 -44.41 -41.08 -27.77
C MET A 1 -44.35 -40.69 -26.29
N MET A 2 -43.15 -40.53 -25.73
CA MET A 2 -42.95 -40.01 -24.37
C MET A 2 -41.79 -39.03 -24.42
N LYS A 3 -42.05 -37.82 -23.90
CA LYS A 3 -41.30 -36.59 -24.12
C LYS A 3 -39.97 -36.58 -23.34
N LEU A 4 -39.00 -35.89 -23.94
CA LEU A 4 -37.75 -35.40 -23.36
C LEU A 4 -37.93 -34.87 -21.93
N PHE A 5 -37.01 -35.25 -21.04
CA PHE A 5 -36.56 -34.35 -19.97
C PHE A 5 -35.02 -34.31 -20.01
N ALA A 6 -34.50 -33.31 -20.72
CA ALA A 6 -33.10 -32.92 -20.63
C ALA A 6 -32.94 -32.07 -19.36
N THR A 7 -32.41 -32.66 -18.30
CA THR A 7 -32.05 -31.91 -17.09
C THR A 7 -30.78 -31.13 -17.37
N ALA A 8 -30.94 -29.85 -17.73
CA ALA A 8 -29.84 -28.90 -17.82
C ALA A 8 -29.29 -28.64 -16.41
N VAL A 9 -28.13 -29.22 -16.09
CA VAL A 9 -27.36 -28.88 -14.89
C VAL A 9 -26.77 -27.48 -15.11
N LEU A 10 -27.48 -26.47 -14.63
CA LEU A 10 -26.95 -25.11 -14.45
C LEU A 10 -25.86 -25.17 -13.37
N PHE A 11 -24.60 -25.33 -13.80
CA PHE A 11 -23.45 -24.97 -12.98
C PHE A 11 -23.52 -23.46 -12.73
N PHE A 12 -24.11 -23.07 -11.59
CA PHE A 12 -23.87 -21.77 -10.99
C PHE A 12 -22.39 -21.70 -10.65
N THR A 13 -21.57 -21.19 -11.57
CA THR A 13 -20.25 -20.68 -11.22
C THR A 13 -20.48 -19.47 -10.33
N THR A 14 -20.44 -19.67 -9.01
CA THR A 14 -20.27 -18.60 -8.06
C THR A 14 -18.92 -17.96 -8.38
N LEU A 15 -18.94 -16.89 -9.16
CA LEU A 15 -17.83 -15.96 -9.27
C LEU A 15 -17.67 -15.35 -7.88
N MET A 16 -16.88 -16.02 -7.02
CA MET A 16 -16.37 -15.37 -5.83
C MET A 16 -15.53 -14.21 -6.34
N ASN A 17 -16.02 -12.99 -6.15
CA ASN A 17 -15.19 -11.80 -6.27
C ASN A 17 -14.14 -11.91 -5.17
N ALA A 18 -13.06 -12.63 -5.44
CA ALA A 18 -11.91 -12.69 -4.56
C ALA A 18 -11.36 -11.25 -4.49
N GLN A 19 -11.65 -10.59 -3.37
CA GLN A 19 -11.17 -9.25 -3.11
C GLN A 19 -9.64 -9.28 -3.13
N VAL A 20 -9.04 -8.41 -3.94
CA VAL A 20 -7.58 -8.23 -3.93
C VAL A 20 -7.22 -7.59 -2.59
N LEU A 21 -6.37 -8.27 -1.82
CA LEU A 21 -5.85 -7.72 -0.58
C LEU A 21 -4.92 -6.55 -0.90
N TYR A 22 -5.10 -5.43 -0.20
CA TYR A 22 -4.23 -4.26 -0.40
C TYR A 22 -2.81 -4.47 0.14
N ASP A 23 -2.64 -5.39 1.09
CA ASP A 23 -1.35 -5.81 1.64
C ASP A 23 -1.39 -7.30 2.00
N TYR A 24 -0.23 -7.89 2.23
CA TYR A 24 -0.12 -9.28 2.68
C TYR A 24 -0.62 -9.43 4.13
N PRO A 25 -1.24 -10.57 4.48
CA PRO A 25 -1.54 -10.89 5.86
C PRO A 25 -0.29 -10.86 6.74
N GLN A 26 -0.48 -10.64 8.04
CA GLN A 26 0.62 -10.60 8.99
C GLN A 26 1.45 -11.89 8.93
N ASN A 27 2.78 -11.74 8.98
CA ASN A 27 3.77 -12.83 8.91
C ASN A 27 3.82 -13.57 7.56
N GLN A 28 3.23 -13.02 6.51
CA GLN A 28 3.41 -13.51 5.14
C GLN A 28 4.27 -12.55 4.32
N ASP A 29 5.00 -13.11 3.37
CA ASP A 29 5.85 -12.39 2.44
C ASP A 29 5.45 -12.70 1.00
N PHE A 30 5.57 -11.68 0.15
CA PHE A 30 5.25 -11.72 -1.28
C PHE A 30 6.30 -12.44 -2.14
N TYR A 31 7.46 -12.78 -1.56
CA TYR A 31 8.59 -13.37 -2.27
C TYR A 31 9.28 -14.41 -1.37
N GLU A 32 9.85 -15.46 -1.95
CA GLU A 32 10.65 -16.43 -1.18
C GLU A 32 11.89 -15.75 -0.59
N GLY A 33 12.11 -15.91 0.72
CA GLY A 33 13.12 -15.15 1.47
C GLY A 33 12.74 -13.68 1.76
N GLY A 34 11.51 -13.29 1.44
CA GLY A 34 10.93 -12.00 1.78
C GLY A 34 11.47 -10.82 0.98
N LYS A 35 11.18 -9.62 1.47
CA LYS A 35 11.56 -8.35 0.83
C LYS A 35 13.07 -8.23 0.56
N SER A 36 13.91 -8.77 1.45
CA SER A 36 15.36 -8.76 1.27
C SER A 36 15.78 -9.57 0.04
N SER A 37 15.34 -10.82 -0.06
CA SER A 37 15.64 -11.68 -1.21
C SER A 37 15.08 -11.13 -2.52
N PHE A 38 13.89 -10.51 -2.49
CA PHE A 38 13.34 -9.82 -3.65
C PHE A 38 14.31 -8.75 -4.19
N PHE A 39 14.84 -7.88 -3.33
CA PHE A 39 15.77 -6.85 -3.77
C PHE A 39 17.13 -7.42 -4.20
N THR A 40 17.63 -8.45 -3.52
CA THR A 40 18.86 -9.13 -3.94
C THR A 40 18.72 -9.70 -5.35
N ASP A 41 17.64 -10.43 -5.64
CA ASP A 41 17.41 -11.01 -6.96
C ASP A 41 17.17 -9.92 -8.02
N LEU A 42 16.46 -8.84 -7.67
CA LEU A 42 16.24 -7.70 -8.55
C LEU A 42 17.54 -6.98 -8.94
N VAL A 43 18.42 -6.73 -7.97
CA VAL A 43 19.74 -6.11 -8.19
C VAL A 43 20.62 -7.02 -9.03
N PHE A 44 20.61 -8.32 -8.75
CA PHE A 44 21.35 -9.30 -9.55
C PHE A 44 20.86 -9.32 -11.01
N ALA A 45 19.54 -9.29 -11.23
CA ALA A 45 18.96 -9.18 -12.56
C ALA A 45 19.39 -7.88 -13.27
N ALA A 46 19.40 -6.75 -12.54
CA ALA A 46 19.83 -5.46 -13.07
C ALA A 46 21.29 -5.50 -13.54
N GLN A 47 22.20 -6.03 -12.70
CA GLN A 47 23.62 -6.19 -13.03
C GLN A 47 23.83 -7.10 -14.25
N LYS A 48 23.15 -8.25 -14.28
CA LYS A 48 23.24 -9.21 -15.41
C LYS A 48 22.77 -8.61 -16.73
N SER A 49 21.77 -7.72 -16.69
CA SER A 49 21.22 -7.06 -17.88
C SER A 49 22.06 -5.89 -18.41
N GLY A 50 23.09 -5.44 -17.67
CA GLY A 50 23.93 -4.31 -18.07
C GLY A 50 23.17 -2.98 -18.15
N LEU A 51 22.09 -2.82 -17.37
CA LEU A 51 21.30 -1.59 -17.36
C LEU A 51 22.14 -0.40 -16.90
N LYS A 52 22.17 0.65 -17.72
CA LYS A 52 22.75 1.94 -17.36
C LYS A 52 21.83 2.71 -16.42
N ALA A 53 22.36 3.66 -15.66
CA ALA A 53 21.57 4.62 -14.88
C ALA A 53 20.59 5.42 -15.77
N CYS A 54 19.53 5.96 -15.18
CA CYS A 54 18.67 6.92 -15.87
C CYS A 54 19.39 8.27 -16.03
N ASP A 55 19.01 9.06 -17.04
CA ASP A 55 19.67 10.36 -17.35
C ASP A 55 19.55 11.37 -16.20
N LYS A 56 18.53 11.21 -15.36
CA LYS A 56 18.29 11.98 -14.15
C LYS A 56 17.95 11.03 -13.00
N THR A 57 18.06 11.53 -11.78
CA THR A 57 17.55 10.84 -10.60
C THR A 57 16.06 10.57 -10.75
N GLU A 58 15.68 9.30 -10.65
CA GLU A 58 14.28 8.86 -10.67
C GLU A 58 14.00 8.01 -9.42
N ALA A 59 12.80 8.20 -8.88
CA ALA A 59 12.27 7.43 -7.77
C ALA A 59 10.75 7.32 -7.93
N LEU A 60 10.24 6.10 -7.87
CA LEU A 60 8.84 5.84 -8.16
C LEU A 60 8.27 4.81 -7.20
N PHE A 61 7.16 5.19 -6.58
CA PHE A 61 6.33 4.25 -5.85
C PHE A 61 5.55 3.37 -6.85
N MET A 62 5.69 2.04 -6.73
CA MET A 62 5.01 1.11 -7.63
C MET A 62 4.30 0.02 -6.81
N ARG A 63 3.11 -0.36 -7.29
CA ARG A 63 2.28 -1.44 -6.73
C ARG A 63 2.20 -2.59 -7.73
N PHE A 64 2.21 -3.81 -7.20
CA PHE A 64 2.04 -5.02 -7.99
C PHE A 64 1.08 -5.97 -7.29
N VAL A 65 0.18 -6.59 -8.06
CA VAL A 65 -0.66 -7.71 -7.59
C VAL A 65 0.04 -9.00 -7.93
N ILE A 66 0.15 -9.90 -6.95
CA ILE A 66 0.49 -11.30 -7.17
C ILE A 66 -0.79 -12.11 -7.06
N TYR A 67 -1.09 -12.90 -8.09
CA TYR A 67 -2.27 -13.75 -8.17
C TYR A 67 -1.99 -15.17 -7.64
N PRO A 68 -3.03 -15.98 -7.36
CA PRO A 68 -2.89 -17.35 -6.87
C PRO A 68 -1.99 -18.27 -7.72
N ASP A 69 -1.87 -17.99 -9.03
CA ASP A 69 -1.01 -18.68 -9.99
C ASP A 69 0.45 -18.19 -9.98
N LYS A 70 0.82 -17.34 -9.02
CA LYS A 70 2.11 -16.62 -8.89
C LYS A 70 2.36 -15.57 -9.98
N SER A 71 1.40 -15.31 -10.86
CA SER A 71 1.56 -14.25 -11.87
C SER A 71 1.57 -12.86 -11.23
N LEU A 72 2.39 -11.98 -11.79
CA LEU A 72 2.59 -10.62 -11.33
C LEU A 72 1.95 -9.63 -12.30
N LYS A 73 1.16 -8.67 -11.82
CA LYS A 73 0.68 -7.54 -12.63
C LYS A 73 0.98 -6.21 -11.95
N TYR A 74 1.52 -5.27 -12.73
CA TYR A 74 1.67 -3.88 -12.29
C TYR A 74 0.31 -3.20 -12.19
N VAL A 75 0.08 -2.49 -11.08
CA VAL A 75 -1.10 -1.65 -10.88
C VAL A 75 -0.73 -0.22 -11.25
N ALA A 76 -1.43 0.33 -12.23
CA ALA A 76 -1.22 1.72 -12.65
C ALA A 76 -1.45 2.68 -11.48
N ASP A 77 -0.53 3.62 -11.30
CA ASP A 77 -0.67 4.68 -10.31
C ASP A 77 -1.49 5.84 -10.91
N ASP A 78 -2.30 6.48 -10.08
CA ASP A 78 -3.15 7.62 -10.45
C ASP A 78 -2.37 8.93 -10.56
N ASP A 79 -1.19 9.02 -9.94
CA ASP A 79 -0.24 10.13 -10.06
C ASP A 79 0.51 10.04 -11.40
N LYS A 80 -0.21 10.39 -12.48
CA LYS A 80 0.32 10.34 -13.86
C LYS A 80 1.57 11.19 -14.03
N VAL A 81 1.68 12.30 -13.30
CA VAL A 81 2.84 13.20 -13.35
C VAL A 81 4.06 12.51 -12.76
N ALA A 82 3.95 11.88 -11.60
CA ALA A 82 5.04 11.08 -11.04
C ALA A 82 5.43 9.92 -11.98
N VAL A 83 4.45 9.24 -12.58
CA VAL A 83 4.72 8.13 -13.51
C VAL A 83 5.47 8.58 -14.76
N GLU A 84 5.06 9.68 -15.40
CA GLU A 84 5.71 10.19 -16.61
C GLU A 84 7.12 10.70 -16.30
N ASN A 85 7.28 11.42 -15.17
CA ASN A 85 8.58 11.94 -14.74
C ASN A 85 9.58 10.84 -14.36
N ASN A 86 9.14 9.61 -14.11
CA ASN A 86 9.97 8.48 -13.69
C ASN A 86 9.85 7.28 -14.65
N LYS A 87 9.65 7.55 -15.95
CA LYS A 87 9.37 6.51 -16.96
C LYS A 87 10.54 5.58 -17.21
N CYS A 88 11.79 6.06 -17.12
CA CYS A 88 12.97 5.24 -17.32
C CYS A 88 13.05 4.15 -16.25
N LEU A 89 12.92 4.56 -14.98
CA LEU A 89 12.91 3.65 -13.84
C LEU A 89 11.73 2.68 -13.92
N LYS A 90 10.52 3.17 -14.23
CA LYS A 90 9.35 2.30 -14.41
C LYS A 90 9.62 1.19 -15.43
N GLN A 91 10.15 1.54 -16.61
CA GLN A 91 10.43 0.57 -17.66
C GLN A 91 11.46 -0.48 -17.22
N LYS A 92 12.54 -0.05 -16.56
CA LYS A 92 13.55 -0.95 -15.98
C LYS A 92 12.97 -1.89 -14.94
N VAL A 93 12.20 -1.37 -13.98
CA VAL A 93 11.58 -2.22 -12.96
C VAL A 93 10.66 -3.24 -13.62
N LEU A 94 9.81 -2.83 -14.56
CA LEU A 94 8.89 -3.72 -15.26
C LEU A 94 9.60 -4.78 -16.12
N SER A 95 10.78 -4.50 -16.68
CA SER A 95 11.55 -5.51 -17.40
C SER A 95 12.23 -6.49 -16.45
N LEU A 96 12.78 -6.00 -15.34
CA LEU A 96 13.48 -6.82 -14.35
C LEU A 96 12.55 -7.73 -13.55
N VAL A 97 11.42 -7.23 -13.05
CA VAL A 97 10.50 -8.05 -12.24
C VAL A 97 9.92 -9.23 -13.02
N LYS A 98 9.87 -9.14 -14.36
CA LYS A 98 9.42 -10.25 -15.23
C LYS A 98 10.41 -11.42 -15.27
N THR A 99 11.67 -11.20 -14.89
CA THR A 99 12.68 -12.27 -14.86
C THR A 99 12.73 -12.98 -13.51
N LEU A 100 11.97 -12.50 -12.52
CA LEU A 100 11.88 -13.08 -11.18
C LEU A 100 10.71 -14.06 -11.11
N ASP A 101 10.89 -15.20 -10.45
CA ASP A 101 9.95 -16.32 -10.44
C ASP A 101 9.55 -16.81 -9.04
N LYS A 102 10.18 -16.28 -7.98
CA LYS A 102 9.94 -16.70 -6.59
C LYS A 102 8.82 -15.93 -5.88
N PHE A 103 7.86 -15.40 -6.65
CA PHE A 103 6.69 -14.73 -6.09
C PHE A 103 5.79 -15.73 -5.37
N LYS A 104 5.21 -15.29 -4.25
CA LYS A 104 4.32 -16.08 -3.42
C LYS A 104 2.97 -15.37 -3.30
N PRO A 105 1.83 -16.01 -3.61
CA PRO A 105 0.52 -15.44 -3.31
C PRO A 105 0.29 -15.39 -1.80
N ALA A 106 -0.61 -14.51 -1.37
CA ALA A 106 -1.09 -14.49 0.01
C ALA A 106 -2.03 -15.68 0.29
N GLU A 107 -2.15 -16.04 1.55
CA GLU A 107 -3.03 -17.11 2.03
C GLU A 107 -3.97 -16.61 3.13
N VAL A 108 -5.26 -16.80 2.96
CA VAL A 108 -6.30 -16.52 3.98
C VAL A 108 -7.16 -17.76 4.09
N ASP A 109 -7.35 -18.28 5.31
CA ASP A 109 -8.10 -19.51 5.56
C ASP A 109 -7.66 -20.70 4.68
N LYS A 110 -6.34 -20.83 4.50
CA LYS A 110 -5.69 -21.85 3.65
C LYS A 110 -5.99 -21.73 2.15
N GLN A 111 -6.60 -20.62 1.72
CA GLN A 111 -6.87 -20.33 0.32
C GLN A 111 -5.90 -19.27 -0.19
N LYS A 112 -5.33 -19.52 -1.38
CA LYS A 112 -4.50 -18.53 -2.06
C LYS A 112 -5.39 -17.41 -2.59
N VAL A 113 -5.04 -16.17 -2.24
CA VAL A 113 -5.79 -14.97 -2.64
C VAL A 113 -4.86 -13.95 -3.29
N PRO A 114 -5.36 -13.14 -4.24
CA PRO A 114 -4.55 -12.07 -4.82
C PRO A 114 -4.23 -11.01 -3.78
N ALA A 115 -2.97 -10.57 -3.73
CA ALA A 115 -2.52 -9.54 -2.80
C ALA A 115 -1.52 -8.59 -3.44
N ILE A 116 -1.59 -7.32 -3.03
CA ILE A 116 -0.69 -6.28 -3.49
C ILE A 116 0.56 -6.26 -2.62
N PHE A 117 1.73 -6.15 -3.25
CA PHE A 117 2.91 -5.57 -2.60
C PHE A 117 3.27 -4.26 -3.28
N TYR A 118 4.00 -3.43 -2.55
CA TYR A 118 4.43 -2.15 -3.05
C TYR A 118 5.72 -1.68 -2.41
N THR A 119 6.46 -0.87 -3.15
CA THR A 119 7.66 -0.21 -2.64
C THR A 119 7.99 1.00 -3.48
N VAL A 120 8.81 1.89 -2.92
CA VAL A 120 9.54 2.87 -3.71
C VAL A 120 10.72 2.15 -4.36
N PHE A 121 10.82 2.27 -5.67
CA PHE A 121 12.01 1.92 -6.44
C PHE A 121 12.82 3.20 -6.67
N THR A 122 14.14 3.07 -6.74
CA THR A 122 15.05 4.17 -7.10
C THR A 122 16.11 3.65 -8.07
N ASP A 123 16.68 4.53 -8.89
CA ASP A 123 17.75 4.13 -9.81
C ASP A 123 19.01 3.67 -9.06
N ASP A 124 19.35 4.33 -7.94
CA ASP A 124 20.46 3.91 -7.07
C ASP A 124 20.27 2.48 -6.54
N MET A 125 19.05 2.10 -6.20
CA MET A 125 18.76 0.73 -5.76
C MET A 125 19.14 -0.28 -6.84
N LEU A 126 18.82 -0.03 -8.11
CA LEU A 126 19.10 -0.94 -9.21
C LEU A 126 20.57 -0.96 -9.61
N VAL A 127 21.24 0.20 -9.58
CA VAL A 127 22.62 0.36 -10.07
C VAL A 127 23.66 0.07 -9.00
N LYS A 128 23.42 0.52 -7.76
CA LYS A 128 24.36 0.39 -6.63
C LYS A 128 24.03 -0.75 -5.69
N GLY A 129 22.83 -1.33 -5.82
CA GLY A 129 22.35 -2.40 -4.93
C GLY A 129 21.95 -1.93 -3.53
N SER A 130 21.91 -0.62 -3.29
CA SER A 130 21.55 -0.04 -2.00
C SER A 130 20.94 1.35 -2.15
N VAL A 131 20.23 1.77 -1.10
CA VAL A 131 19.70 3.13 -0.95
C VAL A 131 20.22 3.71 0.35
N ILE A 132 20.56 5.00 0.34
CA ILE A 132 20.95 5.73 1.55
C ILE A 132 19.66 6.29 2.16
N ARG A 133 19.46 6.05 3.46
CA ARG A 133 18.21 6.40 4.13
C ARG A 133 18.02 7.92 4.20
N GLU A 134 19.10 8.65 4.34
CA GLU A 134 19.18 10.10 4.46
C GLU A 134 18.77 10.81 3.17
N ASP A 135 18.80 10.10 2.03
CA ASP A 135 18.28 10.62 0.76
C ASP A 135 16.74 10.70 0.75
N PHE A 136 16.07 10.03 1.68
CA PHE A 136 14.62 10.10 1.84
C PHE A 136 14.20 11.19 2.83
N ALA A 137 13.35 12.10 2.36
CA ALA A 137 12.59 13.00 3.22
C ALA A 137 11.15 12.51 3.34
N MET A 138 10.64 12.40 4.57
CA MET A 138 9.25 12.03 4.82
C MET A 138 8.30 13.18 4.45
N PRO A 139 7.05 12.90 4.06
CA PRO A 139 6.04 13.93 3.87
C PRO A 139 5.82 14.74 5.15
N VAL A 140 5.64 16.05 5.01
CA VAL A 140 5.52 16.98 6.14
C VAL A 140 4.09 17.49 6.24
N TYR A 141 3.45 17.26 7.38
CA TYR A 141 2.15 17.83 7.67
C TYR A 141 2.27 19.32 8.03
N ILE A 142 1.57 20.16 7.29
CA ILE A 142 1.47 21.60 7.51
C ILE A 142 0.15 21.88 8.21
N HIS A 143 0.20 22.63 9.31
CA HIS A 143 -0.98 23.05 10.04
C HIS A 143 -0.96 24.56 10.25
N LYS A 144 -1.99 25.26 9.75
CA LYS A 144 -2.07 26.73 9.79
C LYS A 144 -0.79 27.39 9.23
N GLU A 145 -0.36 26.96 8.05
CA GLU A 145 0.83 27.44 7.34
C GLU A 145 2.17 27.25 8.09
N LYS A 146 2.22 26.37 9.09
CA LYS A 146 3.46 26.02 9.82
C LYS A 146 3.74 24.53 9.72
N GLU A 147 5.02 24.18 9.55
CA GLU A 147 5.46 22.79 9.62
C GLU A 147 5.21 22.25 11.02
N ALA A 148 4.47 21.14 11.09
CA ALA A 148 4.07 20.53 12.36
C ALA A 148 4.35 19.01 12.42
N GLY A 149 4.32 18.33 11.26
CA GLY A 149 4.65 16.92 11.16
C GLY A 149 3.56 15.96 11.63
N ILE A 150 3.88 14.67 11.62
CA ILE A 150 2.91 13.57 11.84
C ILE A 150 2.24 13.61 13.22
N GLU A 151 2.93 14.08 14.26
CA GLU A 151 2.33 14.15 15.61
C GLU A 151 1.18 15.14 15.66
N LYS A 152 1.26 16.25 14.93
CA LYS A 152 0.17 17.21 14.88
C LYS A 152 -1.05 16.67 14.14
N PHE A 153 -0.82 15.86 13.10
CA PHE A 153 -1.90 15.13 12.43
C PHE A 153 -2.59 14.17 13.42
N ARG A 154 -1.82 13.38 14.19
CA ARG A 154 -2.36 12.48 15.23
C ARG A 154 -3.17 13.21 16.28
N GLU A 155 -2.67 14.35 16.77
CA GLU A 155 -3.39 15.19 17.74
C GLU A 155 -4.72 15.68 17.18
N ASN A 156 -4.73 16.19 15.94
CA ASN A 156 -5.94 16.68 15.29
C ASN A 156 -6.95 15.54 15.06
N PHE A 157 -6.46 14.37 14.64
CA PHE A 157 -7.27 13.16 14.49
C PHE A 157 -7.91 12.77 15.83
N ALA A 158 -7.11 12.69 16.91
CA ALA A 158 -7.59 12.29 18.23
C ALA A 158 -8.62 13.28 18.80
N LYS A 159 -8.43 14.59 18.59
CA LYS A 159 -9.38 15.63 19.01
C LYS A 159 -10.71 15.60 18.28
N CYS A 160 -10.73 15.05 17.07
CA CYS A 160 -11.97 14.88 16.31
C CYS A 160 -12.78 13.67 16.79
N PHE A 161 -12.12 12.71 17.43
CA PHE A 161 -12.70 11.43 17.80
C PHE A 161 -13.64 11.55 19.01
N ASP A 162 -14.86 11.01 18.90
CA ASP A 162 -15.75 10.84 20.05
C ASP A 162 -15.40 9.54 20.78
N ASN A 163 -14.57 9.65 21.80
CA ASN A 163 -14.15 8.53 22.65
C ASN A 163 -15.18 8.18 23.75
N VAL A 164 -16.24 8.97 23.92
CA VAL A 164 -17.28 8.71 24.91
C VAL A 164 -18.35 7.81 24.31
N GLY A 165 -18.80 8.12 23.08
CA GLY A 165 -19.81 7.36 22.36
C GLY A 165 -19.35 5.99 21.83
N PHE A 166 -18.04 5.80 21.65
CA PHE A 166 -17.48 4.56 21.11
C PHE A 166 -16.46 3.95 22.07
N ARG A 167 -16.93 3.04 22.92
CA ARG A 167 -16.10 2.29 23.87
C ARG A 167 -16.04 0.82 23.47
N PRO A 168 -14.85 0.21 23.42
CA PRO A 168 -14.76 -1.23 23.16
C PRO A 168 -15.33 -1.99 24.37
N VAL A 169 -16.26 -2.92 24.09
CA VAL A 169 -16.90 -3.79 25.09
C VAL A 169 -16.31 -5.19 24.93
N GLY A 170 -15.94 -5.83 26.03
CA GLY A 170 -15.45 -7.21 26.02
C GLY A 170 -13.97 -7.39 25.68
N GLY A 171 -13.19 -6.31 25.56
CA GLY A 171 -11.74 -6.38 25.40
C GLY A 171 -11.15 -5.15 24.69
N ASP A 172 -9.82 -5.07 24.68
CA ASP A 172 -9.10 -4.05 23.90
C ASP A 172 -9.43 -4.18 22.42
N TYR A 173 -9.48 -3.05 21.73
CA TYR A 173 -9.69 -3.00 20.29
C TYR A 173 -8.55 -2.26 19.61
N SER A 174 -8.05 -2.80 18.49
CA SER A 174 -7.03 -2.12 17.69
C SER A 174 -7.33 -2.21 16.20
N PHE A 175 -6.97 -1.15 15.48
CA PHE A 175 -7.08 -1.08 14.03
C PHE A 175 -5.91 -0.29 13.46
N ARG A 176 -5.72 -0.37 12.14
CA ARG A 176 -4.71 0.44 11.44
C ARG A 176 -5.40 1.36 10.45
N LEU A 177 -5.19 2.66 10.61
CA LEU A 177 -5.57 3.65 9.60
C LEU A 177 -4.44 3.76 8.58
N ASN A 178 -4.77 3.62 7.32
CA ASN A 178 -3.84 3.70 6.21
C ASN A 178 -4.25 4.81 5.23
N PHE A 179 -3.26 5.52 4.69
CA PHE A 179 -3.41 6.49 3.62
C PHE A 179 -2.06 6.72 2.94
N ASP A 180 -2.06 7.38 1.79
CA ASP A 180 -0.85 7.82 1.12
C ASP A 180 -0.84 9.32 0.90
N VAL A 181 0.35 9.89 0.77
CA VAL A 181 0.56 11.26 0.31
C VAL A 181 1.28 11.16 -1.03
N ASN A 182 0.68 11.66 -2.10
CA ASN A 182 1.22 11.57 -3.45
C ASN A 182 2.31 12.64 -3.71
N ALA A 183 2.86 12.69 -4.93
CA ALA A 183 3.93 13.63 -5.27
C ALA A 183 3.48 15.10 -5.28
N ASN A 184 2.17 15.37 -5.31
CA ASN A 184 1.61 16.72 -5.19
C ASN A 184 1.33 17.13 -3.74
N GLY A 185 1.48 16.22 -2.77
CA GLY A 185 1.09 16.47 -1.38
C GLY A 185 -0.41 16.25 -1.12
N GLU A 186 -1.12 15.65 -2.08
CA GLU A 186 -2.52 15.28 -1.93
C GLU A 186 -2.61 13.95 -1.19
N VAL A 187 -3.63 13.82 -0.34
CA VAL A 187 -3.86 12.62 0.46
C VAL A 187 -4.76 11.67 -0.31
N GLY A 188 -4.32 10.43 -0.48
CA GLY A 188 -5.12 9.35 -1.04
C GLY A 188 -6.29 8.95 -0.13
N PHE A 189 -7.06 7.97 -0.57
CA PHE A 189 -8.19 7.46 0.22
C PHE A 189 -7.71 6.84 1.53
N PHE A 190 -8.36 7.23 2.63
CA PHE A 190 -8.18 6.58 3.92
C PHE A 190 -8.91 5.24 3.94
N TYR A 191 -8.26 4.20 4.46
CA TYR A 191 -8.88 2.91 4.72
C TYR A 191 -8.42 2.33 6.06
N ILE A 192 -9.20 1.39 6.59
CA ILE A 192 -9.00 0.80 7.91
C ILE A 192 -8.74 -0.70 7.74
N ASP A 193 -7.58 -1.18 8.21
CA ASP A 193 -7.39 -2.61 8.45
C ASP A 193 -8.07 -2.97 9.77
N ASN A 194 -8.67 -4.15 9.85
CA ASN A 194 -9.46 -4.63 11.00
C ASN A 194 -10.58 -3.66 11.38
N MET A 195 -11.51 -3.42 10.45
CA MET A 195 -12.68 -2.57 10.69
C MET A 195 -13.51 -3.09 11.88
N SER A 196 -14.16 -2.15 12.58
CA SER A 196 -15.13 -2.48 13.62
C SER A 196 -16.41 -3.02 12.98
N ASN A 197 -17.17 -3.82 13.72
CA ASN A 197 -18.54 -4.18 13.33
C ASN A 197 -19.50 -2.97 13.36
N SER A 198 -19.11 -1.86 13.99
CA SER A 198 -19.87 -0.60 13.97
C SER A 198 -19.53 0.23 12.73
N ALA A 199 -20.47 0.32 11.79
CA ALA A 199 -20.32 1.15 10.60
C ALA A 199 -20.12 2.64 10.93
N ASP A 200 -20.79 3.14 11.97
CA ASP A 200 -20.70 4.56 12.35
C ASP A 200 -19.36 4.89 12.99
N PHE A 201 -18.77 3.95 13.75
CA PHE A 201 -17.39 4.07 14.21
C PHE A 201 -16.42 4.19 13.02
N ASN A 202 -16.53 3.28 12.04
CA ASN A 202 -15.65 3.30 10.87
C ASN A 202 -15.79 4.61 10.08
N LYS A 203 -17.03 5.10 9.88
CA LYS A 203 -17.29 6.40 9.23
C LYS A 203 -16.65 7.56 10.00
N MET A 204 -16.73 7.56 11.33
CA MET A 204 -16.13 8.60 12.17
C MET A 204 -14.60 8.62 12.02
N VAL A 205 -13.95 7.45 12.07
CA VAL A 205 -12.50 7.32 11.85
C VAL A 205 -12.10 7.99 10.53
N ILE A 206 -12.75 7.62 9.42
CA ILE A 206 -12.44 8.17 8.09
C ILE A 206 -12.71 9.67 8.03
N LYS A 207 -13.86 10.13 8.56
CA LYS A 207 -14.22 11.54 8.59
C LYS A 207 -13.20 12.39 9.36
N CYS A 208 -12.69 11.88 10.49
CA CYS A 208 -11.70 12.57 11.30
C CYS A 208 -10.33 12.60 10.64
N ALA A 209 -9.92 11.50 10.01
CA ALA A 209 -8.67 11.45 9.26
C ALA A 209 -8.66 12.40 8.06
N ALA A 210 -9.77 12.46 7.33
CA ALA A 210 -9.95 13.34 6.18
C ALA A 210 -10.17 14.82 6.54
N ASN A 211 -10.23 15.17 7.82
CA ASN A 211 -10.48 16.56 8.25
C ASN A 211 -9.23 17.44 8.09
N THR A 212 -9.04 18.00 6.90
CA THR A 212 -7.88 18.80 6.50
C THR A 212 -8.14 20.30 6.42
N LYS A 213 -9.25 20.83 6.99
CA LYS A 213 -9.69 22.23 6.79
C LYS A 213 -8.63 23.32 6.99
N LYS A 214 -7.62 23.09 7.83
CA LYS A 214 -6.50 24.03 8.11
C LYS A 214 -5.13 23.41 7.90
N SER A 215 -5.07 22.31 7.15
CA SER A 215 -3.87 21.51 7.06
C SER A 215 -3.72 20.84 5.69
N TYR A 216 -2.49 20.66 5.26
CA TYR A 216 -2.17 19.93 4.03
C TYR A 216 -0.84 19.22 4.21
N TRP A 217 -0.44 18.43 3.21
CA TRP A 217 0.83 17.72 3.25
C TRP A 217 1.79 18.29 2.20
N LYS A 218 3.06 18.42 2.56
CA LYS A 218 4.14 18.46 1.58
C LYS A 218 4.54 17.03 1.26
N ALA A 219 4.72 16.73 -0.02
CA ALA A 219 5.16 15.42 -0.47
C ALA A 219 6.51 15.03 0.13
N GLY A 220 6.71 13.72 0.32
CA GLY A 220 8.04 13.17 0.62
C GLY A 220 8.92 13.22 -0.62
N THR A 221 10.23 13.09 -0.42
CA THR A 221 11.18 13.11 -1.54
C THR A 221 12.24 12.02 -1.41
N TYR A 222 12.85 11.67 -2.55
CA TYR A 222 14.10 10.93 -2.65
C TYR A 222 15.09 11.79 -3.44
N LYS A 223 16.17 12.27 -2.83
CA LYS A 223 17.13 13.22 -3.45
C LYS A 223 16.43 14.41 -4.11
N GLY A 224 15.39 14.94 -3.48
CA GLY A 224 14.58 16.04 -4.01
C GLY A 224 13.52 15.65 -5.06
N VAL A 225 13.52 14.43 -5.59
CA VAL A 225 12.44 13.91 -6.43
C VAL A 225 11.24 13.62 -5.55
N LYS A 226 10.06 14.21 -5.84
CA LYS A 226 8.84 13.95 -5.07
C LYS A 226 8.35 12.53 -5.28
N VAL A 227 8.04 11.81 -4.19
CA VAL A 227 7.63 10.41 -4.22
C VAL A 227 6.43 10.18 -3.33
N LYS A 228 5.48 9.38 -3.82
CA LYS A 228 4.33 8.91 -3.02
C LYS A 228 4.80 8.07 -1.84
N GLN A 229 4.27 8.35 -0.65
CA GLN A 229 4.64 7.68 0.59
C GLN A 229 3.39 7.20 1.34
N LEU A 230 3.44 5.99 1.89
CA LEU A 230 2.34 5.42 2.66
C LEU A 230 2.53 5.66 4.14
N PHE A 231 1.43 6.00 4.78
CA PHE A 231 1.31 6.11 6.22
C PHE A 231 0.47 4.97 6.75
N ARG A 232 0.96 4.38 7.83
CA ARG A 232 0.31 3.32 8.58
C ARG A 232 0.25 3.77 10.03
N MET A 233 -0.93 4.13 10.51
CA MET A 233 -1.14 4.63 11.85
C MET A 233 -1.88 3.55 12.66
N PRO A 234 -1.17 2.77 13.51
CA PRO A 234 -1.82 1.85 14.41
C PRO A 234 -2.53 2.63 15.52
N LEU A 235 -3.77 2.26 15.81
CA LEU A 235 -4.54 2.81 16.92
C LEU A 235 -4.99 1.69 17.85
N LYS A 236 -4.94 1.96 19.16
CA LYS A 236 -5.40 1.05 20.20
C LYS A 236 -6.36 1.78 21.14
N PHE A 237 -7.48 1.13 21.43
CA PHE A 237 -8.49 1.53 22.38
C PHE A 237 -8.49 0.51 23.50
N THR A 238 -8.25 0.96 24.72
CA THR A 238 -8.28 0.10 25.90
C THR A 238 -9.73 -0.08 26.35
N ALA A 239 -10.10 -1.31 26.73
CA ALA A 239 -11.37 -1.54 27.38
C ALA A 239 -11.47 -0.78 28.70
N ILE A 240 -12.68 -0.36 29.05
CA ILE A 240 -12.98 0.03 30.43
C ILE A 240 -13.34 -1.26 31.15
N ASN A 241 -12.49 -1.69 32.08
CA ASN A 241 -12.84 -2.75 33.01
C ASN A 241 -13.93 -2.19 33.93
N HIS A 242 -15.11 -2.81 33.90
CA HIS A 242 -16.14 -2.60 34.91
C HIS A 242 -15.85 -3.46 36.14
#